data_AF-A0A5K3ES50-F1
#
_entry.id   AF-A0A5K3ES50-F1
#
_cell.length_a   1.000
_cell.length_b   1.000
_cell.length_c   1.000
_cell.angle_alpha   90.00
_cell.angle_beta   90.00
_cell.angle_gamma   90.00
#
_symmetry.space_group_name_H-M   'P 1'
#
loop_
_entity.id
_entity.type
_entity.pdbx_description
1 polymer ?
#
loop_
_entity_poly.entity_id
_entity_poly.type
_entity_poly.pdbx_seq_one_letter_code
_entity_poly.pdbx_strand_id
1 'polypeptide(L)'
;MGDSIEELEELFASATSLFPTNQKKLDCELPERFEKLTLALQNQKKRHGVLETALDVVQESLDKMRFEYKSMQGECESLSNQVSEARQKHQESQAKSSQKDLEQSKRLEQIKAESEMYEFLLQTGIEELENGKYRGVIFKPKSLAYCDLDEFEKFQENKENTWDSQQQYLWLRKVYSQLEVSERWRHLL
;
A
#
# COMPACT_ATOMS: atom_id res chain seq x y z
N MET A 1 41.80 24.35 37.83
CA MET A 1 40.83 24.81 38.86
C MET A 1 41.15 24.18 40.23
N GLY A 2 42.40 24.30 40.67
CA GLY A 2 42.84 24.00 42.04
C GLY A 2 43.07 25.26 42.87
N ASP A 3 43.15 26.42 42.22
CA ASP A 3 43.76 27.63 42.78
C ASP A 3 42.91 28.34 43.85
N SER A 4 41.57 28.20 43.83
CA SER A 4 40.70 29.06 44.65
C SER A 4 40.66 28.71 46.15
N ILE A 5 41.16 27.55 46.57
CA ILE A 5 41.23 27.17 47.99
C ILE A 5 42.60 27.51 48.56
N GLU A 6 43.67 27.22 47.82
CA GLU A 6 45.05 27.57 48.17
C GLU A 6 45.21 29.10 48.27
N GLU A 7 44.65 29.87 47.34
CA GLU A 7 44.61 31.34 47.40
C GLU A 7 43.88 31.86 48.64
N LEU A 8 42.83 31.15 49.10
CA LEU A 8 42.02 31.52 50.27
C LEU A 8 42.75 31.22 51.58
N GLU A 9 43.52 30.13 51.62
CA GLU A 9 44.42 29.75 52.72
C GLU A 9 45.58 30.75 52.85
N GLU A 10 46.18 31.17 51.72
CA GLU A 10 47.21 32.22 51.69
C GLU A 10 46.65 33.59 52.13
N LEU A 11 45.43 33.94 51.71
CA LEU A 11 44.74 35.15 52.14
C LEU A 11 44.42 35.13 53.64
N PHE A 12 44.05 33.97 54.17
CA PHE A 12 43.77 33.80 55.60
C PHE A 12 45.04 33.92 56.44
N ALA A 13 46.14 33.28 56.01
CA ALA A 13 47.45 33.40 56.65
C ALA A 13 47.96 34.86 56.62
N SER A 14 47.74 35.56 55.50
CA SER A 14 48.08 36.97 55.35
C SER A 14 47.21 37.87 56.25
N ALA A 15 45.90 37.61 56.32
CA ALA A 15 44.97 38.39 57.14
C ALA A 15 45.22 38.20 58.65
N THR A 16 45.55 36.99 59.11
CA THR A 16 45.90 36.75 60.52
C THR A 16 47.20 37.44 60.94
N SER A 17 48.14 37.63 60.02
CA SER A 17 49.40 38.37 60.29
C SER A 17 49.21 39.88 60.49
N LEU A 18 48.09 40.45 60.02
CA LEU A 18 47.82 41.90 60.00
C LEU A 18 47.06 42.43 61.22
N PHE A 19 46.61 41.57 62.15
CA PHE A 19 45.87 41.98 63.35
C PHE A 19 46.70 41.90 64.64
N PRO A 20 47.42 42.97 65.04
CA PRO A 20 47.94 43.06 66.38
C PRO A 20 46.84 43.61 67.33
N THR A 21 46.75 43.03 68.53
CA THR A 21 46.24 43.68 69.77
C THR A 21 44.80 43.46 70.28
N ASN A 22 44.07 42.38 69.95
CA ASN A 22 42.97 41.88 70.82
C ASN A 22 42.72 40.37 70.61
N GLN A 23 43.68 39.56 71.08
CA GLN A 23 43.90 38.16 70.67
C GLN A 23 42.89 37.13 71.19
N LYS A 24 42.45 37.17 72.46
CA LYS A 24 41.78 35.99 73.06
C LYS A 24 40.39 35.61 72.51
N LYS A 25 39.67 36.52 71.85
CA LYS A 25 38.34 36.23 71.28
C LYS A 25 38.39 36.04 69.75
N LEU A 26 39.31 36.72 69.06
CA LEU A 26 39.55 36.54 67.63
C LEU A 26 40.28 35.22 67.33
N ASP A 27 41.24 34.82 68.17
CA ASP A 27 42.07 33.62 67.95
C ASP A 27 41.27 32.30 68.01
N CYS A 28 40.07 32.30 68.61
CA CYS A 28 39.22 31.11 68.70
C CYS A 28 38.07 31.09 67.68
N GLU A 29 37.52 32.25 67.28
CA GLU A 29 36.35 32.30 66.38
C GLU A 29 36.72 32.37 64.88
N LEU A 30 37.86 32.97 64.51
CA LEU A 30 38.27 33.08 63.11
C LEU A 30 38.63 31.72 62.47
N PRO A 31 39.39 30.83 63.14
CA PRO A 31 39.69 29.51 62.60
C PRO A 31 38.43 28.68 62.36
N GLU A 32 37.48 28.68 63.31
CA GLU A 32 36.20 27.98 63.14
C GLU A 32 35.36 28.54 61.98
N ARG A 33 35.36 29.86 61.78
CA ARG A 33 34.63 30.49 60.67
C ARG A 33 35.28 30.17 59.34
N PHE A 34 36.61 30.11 59.29
CA PHE A 34 37.35 29.73 58.09
C PHE A 34 37.10 28.26 57.75
N GLU A 35 37.16 27.35 58.73
CA GLU A 35 36.86 25.94 58.54
C GLU A 35 35.42 25.73 58.03
N LYS A 36 34.44 26.46 58.58
CA LYS A 36 33.06 26.48 58.07
C LYS A 36 32.96 26.98 56.63
N LEU A 37 33.74 28.00 56.26
CA LEU A 37 33.77 28.56 54.90
C LEU A 37 34.40 27.58 53.90
N THR A 38 35.52 26.95 54.25
CA THR A 38 36.17 25.93 53.43
C THR A 38 35.25 24.72 53.24
N LEU A 39 34.56 24.29 54.29
CA LEU A 39 33.58 23.21 54.23
C LEU A 39 32.38 23.58 53.33
N ALA A 40 31.90 24.83 53.40
CA ALA A 40 30.85 25.33 52.52
C ALA A 40 31.28 25.36 51.05
N LEU A 41 32.50 25.81 50.75
CA LEU A 41 33.09 25.81 49.40
C LEU A 41 33.26 24.39 48.84
N GLN A 42 33.77 23.45 49.63
CA GLN A 42 33.87 22.05 49.22
C GLN A 42 32.50 21.44 48.93
N ASN A 43 31.50 21.72 49.76
CA ASN A 43 30.13 21.26 49.54
C ASN A 43 29.51 21.88 48.28
N GLN A 44 29.78 23.17 48.02
CA GLN A 44 29.34 23.83 46.79
C GLN A 44 30.00 23.23 45.56
N LYS A 45 31.32 22.98 45.59
CA LYS A 45 32.06 22.35 44.50
C LYS A 45 31.52 20.94 44.20
N LYS A 46 31.24 20.15 45.24
CA LYS A 46 30.59 18.83 45.09
C LYS A 46 29.21 18.95 44.45
N ARG A 47 28.37 19.88 44.91
CA ARG A 47 27.04 20.12 44.33
C ARG A 47 27.13 20.58 42.87
N HIS A 48 28.12 21.40 42.53
CA HIS A 48 28.35 21.83 41.15
C HIS A 48 28.72 20.65 40.25
N GLY A 49 29.65 19.78 40.69
CA GLY A 49 29.99 18.57 39.94
C GLY A 49 28.80 17.62 39.75
N VAL A 50 27.91 17.49 40.75
CA VAL A 50 26.66 16.73 40.60
C VAL A 50 25.74 17.36 39.56
N LEU A 51 25.63 18.69 39.51
CA LEU A 51 24.84 19.41 38.52
C LEU A 51 25.41 19.28 37.10
N GLU A 52 26.74 19.36 36.94
CA GLU A 52 27.40 19.11 35.65
C GLU A 52 27.13 17.69 35.16
N THR A 53 27.27 16.69 36.04
CA THR A 53 26.98 15.29 35.69
C THR A 53 25.50 15.11 35.31
N ALA A 54 24.58 15.76 36.03
CA ALA A 54 23.15 15.71 35.70
C ALA A 54 22.85 16.40 34.35
N LEU A 55 23.56 17.48 34.02
CA LEU A 55 23.44 18.16 32.74
C LEU A 55 23.92 17.26 31.59
N ASP A 56 25.04 16.57 31.78
CA ASP A 56 25.58 15.63 30.78
C ASP A 56 24.58 14.50 30.48
N VAL A 57 23.97 13.93 31.52
CA VAL A 57 22.93 12.88 31.37
C VAL A 57 21.71 13.42 30.61
N VAL A 58 21.27 14.63 30.91
CA VAL A 58 20.16 15.27 30.18
C VAL A 58 20.53 15.50 28.72
N GLN A 59 21.75 15.97 28.46
CA GLN A 59 22.25 16.24 27.12
C GLN A 59 22.32 14.97 26.28
N GLU A 60 22.86 13.87 26.84
CA GLU A 60 22.90 12.56 26.18
C GLU A 60 21.49 12.05 25.86
N SER A 61 20.55 12.19 26.80
CA SER A 61 19.14 11.80 26.58
C SER A 61 18.49 12.59 25.44
N LEU A 62 18.80 13.89 25.35
CA LEU A 62 18.26 14.78 24.33
C LEU A 62 18.80 14.43 22.95
N ASP A 63 20.10 14.12 22.86
CA ASP A 63 20.72 13.73 21.59
C ASP A 63 20.22 12.36 21.11
N LYS A 64 19.96 11.43 22.04
CA LYS A 64 19.29 10.16 21.73
C LYS A 64 17.87 10.38 21.18
N MET A 65 17.07 11.22 21.83
CA MET A 65 15.71 11.56 21.38
C MET A 65 15.71 12.24 20.00
N ARG A 66 16.68 13.13 19.75
CA ARG A 66 16.84 13.78 18.43
C ARG A 66 17.19 12.78 17.34
N PHE A 67 18.07 11.82 17.63
CA PHE A 67 18.42 10.75 16.70
C PHE A 67 17.21 9.87 16.38
N GLU A 68 16.49 9.40 17.41
CA GLU A 68 15.29 8.58 17.24
C GLU A 68 14.20 9.31 16.45
N TYR A 69 13.97 10.60 16.75
CA TYR A 69 13.04 11.43 15.99
C TYR A 69 13.42 11.50 14.50
N LYS A 70 14.70 11.74 14.19
CA LYS A 70 15.18 11.82 12.81
C LYS A 70 15.05 10.48 12.08
N SER A 71 15.28 9.36 12.78
CA SER A 71 15.07 8.02 12.24
C SER A 71 13.60 7.78 11.90
N MET A 72 12.70 8.06 12.85
CA MET A 72 11.25 7.93 12.65
C MET A 72 10.74 8.85 11.53
N GLN A 73 11.28 10.06 11.42
CA GLN A 73 10.94 10.97 10.34
C GLN A 73 11.30 10.36 8.97
N GLY A 74 12.49 9.77 8.84
CA GLY A 74 12.90 9.09 7.60
C GLY A 74 12.02 7.88 7.26
N GLU A 75 11.61 7.10 8.26
CA GLU A 75 10.65 6.00 8.07
C GLU A 75 9.28 6.51 7.59
N CYS A 76 8.78 7.59 8.17
CA CYS A 76 7.52 8.22 7.75
C CYS A 76 7.59 8.73 6.30
N GLU A 77 8.68 9.39 5.92
CA GLU A 77 8.90 9.89 4.56
C GLU A 77 8.99 8.73 3.56
N SER A 78 9.71 7.66 3.90
CA SER A 78 9.79 6.44 3.08
C SER A 78 8.42 5.79 2.89
N LEU A 79 7.65 5.61 3.98
CA LEU A 79 6.30 5.06 3.92
C LEU A 79 5.36 5.93 3.09
N SER A 80 5.43 7.26 3.24
CA SER A 80 4.64 8.21 2.47
C SER A 80 4.91 8.06 0.97
N ASN A 81 6.18 7.93 0.56
CA ASN A 81 6.56 7.72 -0.82
C ASN A 81 6.04 6.39 -1.36
N GLN A 82 6.18 5.30 -0.59
CA GLN A 82 5.67 3.98 -0.98
C GLN A 82 4.14 3.98 -1.16
N VAL A 83 3.41 4.67 -0.28
CA VAL A 83 1.95 4.81 -0.41
C VAL A 83 1.57 5.60 -1.67
N SER A 84 2.31 6.67 -1.98
CA SER A 84 2.10 7.46 -3.20
C SER A 84 2.30 6.61 -4.46
N GLU A 85 3.41 5.87 -4.54
CA GLU A 85 3.70 4.99 -5.66
C GLU A 85 2.66 3.86 -5.80
N ALA A 86 2.22 3.27 -4.69
CA ALA A 86 1.21 2.23 -4.69
C ALA A 86 -0.15 2.76 -5.20
N ARG A 87 -0.54 3.97 -4.78
CA ARG A 87 -1.76 4.63 -5.27
C ARG A 87 -1.69 4.91 -6.76
N GLN A 88 -0.56 5.43 -7.23
CA GLN A 88 -0.37 5.70 -8.66
C GLN A 88 -0.47 4.40 -9.49
N LYS A 89 0.23 3.33 -9.07
CA LYS A 89 0.16 2.02 -9.74
C LYS A 89 -1.27 1.47 -9.76
N HIS A 90 -2.00 1.62 -8.66
CA HIS A 90 -3.38 1.18 -8.58
C HIS A 90 -4.29 1.96 -9.56
N GLN A 91 -4.14 3.27 -9.62
CA GLN A 91 -4.89 4.13 -10.55
C GLN A 91 -4.59 3.78 -12.01
N GLU A 92 -3.32 3.54 -12.36
CA GLU A 92 -2.92 3.11 -13.70
C GLU A 92 -3.52 1.74 -14.07
N SER A 93 -3.51 0.78 -13.13
CA SER A 93 -4.13 -0.53 -13.33
C SER A 93 -5.64 -0.43 -13.49
N GLN A 94 -6.31 0.43 -12.71
CA GLN A 94 -7.75 0.64 -12.80
C GLN A 94 -8.14 1.26 -14.15
N ALA A 95 -7.37 2.25 -14.63
CA ALA A 95 -7.58 2.83 -15.95
C ALA A 95 -7.44 1.80 -17.08
N LYS A 96 -6.41 0.94 -17.02
CA LYS A 96 -6.21 -0.16 -17.99
C LYS A 96 -7.37 -1.17 -17.95
N SER A 97 -7.84 -1.55 -16.77
CA SER A 97 -8.99 -2.44 -16.63
C SER A 97 -10.25 -1.82 -17.23
N SER A 98 -10.55 -0.57 -16.86
CA SER A 98 -11.74 0.13 -17.37
C SER A 98 -11.73 0.26 -18.89
N GLN A 99 -10.56 0.51 -19.50
CA GLN A 99 -10.44 0.53 -20.94
C GLN A 99 -10.73 -0.84 -21.57
N LYS A 100 -10.19 -1.91 -20.99
CA LYS A 100 -10.43 -3.28 -21.47
C LYS A 100 -11.91 -3.66 -21.34
N ASP A 101 -12.56 -3.30 -20.25
CA ASP A 101 -13.99 -3.57 -20.02
C ASP A 101 -14.85 -2.83 -21.05
N LEU A 102 -14.49 -1.57 -21.38
CA LEU A 102 -15.17 -0.80 -22.43
C LEU A 102 -15.00 -1.43 -23.82
N GLU A 103 -13.79 -1.88 -24.16
CA GLU A 103 -13.52 -2.56 -25.43
C GLU A 103 -14.29 -3.89 -25.53
N GLN A 104 -14.33 -4.66 -24.44
CA GLN A 104 -15.12 -5.89 -24.37
C GLN A 104 -16.62 -5.62 -24.48
N SER A 105 -17.14 -4.60 -23.81
CA SER A 105 -18.55 -4.21 -23.90
C SER A 105 -18.94 -3.85 -25.35
N LYS A 106 -18.12 -3.05 -26.03
CA LYS A 106 -18.36 -2.70 -27.44
C LYS A 106 -18.34 -3.94 -28.35
N ARG A 107 -17.39 -4.85 -28.12
CA ARG A 107 -17.32 -6.10 -28.88
C ARG A 107 -18.54 -6.99 -28.63
N LEU A 108 -19.00 -7.08 -27.37
CA LEU A 108 -20.21 -7.81 -27.02
C LEU A 108 -21.45 -7.21 -27.66
N GLU A 109 -21.59 -5.87 -27.67
CA GLU A 109 -22.67 -5.19 -28.38
C GLU A 109 -22.65 -5.48 -29.89
N GLN A 110 -21.48 -5.46 -30.51
CA GLN A 110 -21.33 -5.79 -31.93
C GLN A 110 -21.75 -7.25 -32.21
N ILE A 111 -21.26 -8.21 -31.43
CA ILE A 111 -21.62 -9.63 -31.58
C ILE A 111 -23.12 -9.82 -31.36
N LYS A 112 -23.70 -9.13 -30.38
CA LYS A 112 -25.14 -9.20 -30.10
C LYS A 112 -25.95 -8.67 -31.28
N ALA A 113 -25.59 -7.52 -31.83
CA ALA A 113 -26.28 -6.96 -33.01
C ALA A 113 -26.16 -7.88 -34.25
N GLU A 114 -24.98 -8.47 -34.46
CA GLU A 114 -24.77 -9.45 -35.53
C GLU A 114 -25.59 -10.73 -35.31
N SER A 115 -25.66 -11.24 -34.07
CA SER A 115 -26.50 -12.38 -33.71
C SER A 115 -27.98 -12.08 -33.96
N GLU A 116 -28.49 -10.94 -33.49
CA GLU A 116 -29.88 -10.51 -33.71
C GLU A 116 -30.22 -10.39 -35.20
N MET A 117 -29.28 -9.89 -36.02
CA MET A 117 -29.42 -9.84 -37.46
C MET A 117 -29.56 -11.25 -38.07
N TYR A 118 -28.69 -12.19 -37.70
CA TYR A 118 -28.76 -13.56 -38.22
C TYR A 118 -30.02 -14.29 -37.74
N GLU A 119 -30.41 -14.14 -36.48
CA GLU A 119 -31.65 -14.70 -35.93
C GLU A 119 -32.87 -14.19 -36.70
N PHE A 120 -32.90 -12.90 -37.03
CA PHE A 120 -33.97 -12.31 -37.83
C PHE A 120 -33.98 -12.82 -39.28
N LEU A 121 -32.82 -12.86 -39.94
CA LEU A 121 -32.72 -13.28 -41.36
C LEU A 121 -33.06 -14.75 -41.54
N LEU A 122 -32.55 -15.61 -40.65
CA LEU A 122 -32.72 -17.05 -40.72
C LEU A 122 -33.99 -17.54 -40.03
N GLN A 123 -34.66 -16.66 -39.28
CA GLN A 123 -35.78 -17.02 -38.40
C GLN A 123 -35.37 -18.14 -37.44
N THR A 124 -34.23 -17.95 -36.78
CA THR A 124 -33.66 -18.91 -35.82
C THR A 124 -33.38 -18.25 -34.48
N GLY A 125 -33.18 -19.03 -33.44
CA GLY A 125 -32.66 -18.58 -32.14
C GLY A 125 -31.92 -19.70 -31.42
N ILE A 126 -31.29 -19.38 -30.29
CA ILE A 126 -30.66 -20.35 -29.40
C ILE A 126 -31.36 -20.29 -28.05
N GLU A 127 -31.68 -21.45 -27.49
CA GLU A 127 -32.33 -21.59 -26.20
C GLU A 127 -31.44 -22.41 -25.26
N GLU A 128 -31.23 -21.90 -24.05
CA GLU A 128 -30.56 -22.61 -22.96
C GLU A 128 -31.57 -23.50 -22.23
N LEU A 129 -31.22 -24.77 -22.06
CA LEU A 129 -32.02 -25.77 -21.36
C LEU A 129 -31.67 -25.81 -19.87
N GLU A 130 -32.57 -26.34 -19.04
CA GLU A 130 -32.38 -26.43 -17.58
C GLU A 130 -31.13 -27.22 -17.14
N ASN A 131 -30.58 -28.03 -18.04
CA ASN A 131 -29.37 -28.81 -17.83
C ASN A 131 -28.08 -28.10 -18.29
N GLY A 132 -28.16 -26.80 -18.64
CA GLY A 132 -27.03 -25.99 -19.11
C GLY A 132 -26.60 -26.28 -20.56
N LYS A 133 -27.38 -27.08 -21.30
CA LYS A 133 -27.15 -27.37 -22.73
C LYS A 133 -27.87 -26.36 -23.60
N TYR A 134 -27.43 -26.22 -24.84
CA TYR A 134 -28.05 -25.31 -25.80
C TYR A 134 -28.73 -26.09 -26.93
N ARG A 135 -29.89 -25.59 -27.36
CA ARG A 135 -30.56 -26.07 -28.58
C ARG A 135 -30.87 -24.91 -29.51
N GLY A 136 -30.82 -25.18 -30.81
CA GLY A 136 -31.26 -24.26 -31.83
C GLY A 136 -32.77 -24.35 -31.98
N VAL A 137 -33.40 -23.20 -32.19
CA VAL A 137 -34.83 -23.04 -32.44
C VAL A 137 -34.97 -22.47 -33.84
N ILE A 138 -35.86 -23.05 -34.65
CA ILE A 138 -36.21 -22.58 -35.99
C ILE A 138 -37.68 -22.18 -35.98
N PHE A 139 -37.95 -20.91 -36.24
CA PHE A 139 -39.29 -20.33 -36.26
C PHE A 139 -39.91 -20.53 -37.64
N LYS A 140 -41.01 -21.29 -37.70
CA LYS A 140 -41.82 -21.45 -38.93
C LYS A 140 -43.15 -20.71 -38.79
N PRO A 141 -43.84 -20.35 -39.88
CA PRO A 141 -45.07 -19.56 -39.83
C PRO A 141 -46.20 -20.12 -38.94
N LYS A 142 -46.20 -21.43 -38.65
CA LYS A 142 -47.24 -22.11 -37.84
C LYS A 142 -46.69 -23.13 -36.85
N SER A 143 -45.37 -23.22 -36.67
CA SER A 143 -44.75 -24.24 -35.81
C SER A 143 -43.32 -23.84 -35.42
N LEU A 144 -42.74 -24.56 -34.46
CA LEU A 144 -41.32 -24.49 -34.13
C LEU A 144 -40.65 -25.81 -34.51
N ALA A 145 -39.42 -25.73 -35.00
CA ALA A 145 -38.53 -26.88 -35.11
C ALA A 145 -37.31 -26.66 -34.21
N TYR A 146 -36.70 -27.75 -33.77
CA TYR A 146 -35.57 -27.71 -32.85
C TYR A 146 -34.42 -28.54 -33.42
N CYS A 147 -33.20 -28.09 -33.20
CA CYS A 147 -31.99 -28.84 -33.50
C CYS A 147 -31.06 -28.85 -32.28
N ASP A 148 -30.50 -30.02 -31.97
CA ASP A 148 -29.54 -30.14 -30.88
C ASP A 148 -28.20 -29.54 -31.31
N LEU A 149 -27.69 -28.57 -30.53
CA LEU A 149 -26.38 -27.95 -30.79
C LEU A 149 -25.25 -28.75 -30.14
N ASP A 150 -25.55 -29.54 -29.11
CA ASP A 150 -24.58 -30.42 -28.44
C ASP A 150 -24.02 -31.55 -29.34
N GLU A 151 -24.75 -31.94 -30.41
CA GLU A 151 -24.19 -32.86 -31.40
C GLU A 151 -22.91 -32.29 -31.99
N PHE A 152 -22.81 -30.96 -32.14
CA PHE A 152 -21.64 -30.26 -32.65
C PHE A 152 -20.42 -30.34 -31.69
N GLU A 153 -20.63 -30.31 -30.37
CA GLU A 153 -19.55 -30.40 -29.38
C GLU A 153 -18.92 -31.80 -29.31
N LYS A 154 -19.71 -32.87 -29.48
CA LYS A 154 -19.19 -34.24 -29.58
C LYS A 154 -18.27 -34.45 -30.79
N PHE A 155 -18.33 -33.59 -31.80
CA PHE A 155 -17.38 -33.58 -32.92
C PHE A 155 -16.09 -32.82 -32.63
N GLN A 156 -16.01 -32.01 -31.56
CA GLN A 156 -14.81 -31.27 -31.17
C GLN A 156 -13.87 -32.04 -30.22
N GLU A 157 -14.38 -32.97 -29.41
CA GLU A 157 -13.55 -33.71 -28.43
C GLU A 157 -12.60 -34.74 -29.07
N ASN A 158 -12.86 -35.19 -30.29
CA ASN A 158 -11.96 -36.08 -31.04
C ASN A 158 -10.90 -35.28 -31.80
N LYS A 159 -9.95 -34.68 -31.07
CA LYS A 159 -8.78 -34.02 -31.65
C LYS A 159 -7.72 -35.05 -32.04
N GLU A 160 -7.67 -35.38 -33.31
CA GLU A 160 -6.45 -35.43 -34.13
C GLU A 160 -6.83 -35.87 -35.55
N ASN A 161 -6.38 -35.06 -36.53
CA ASN A 161 -6.41 -35.31 -37.98
C ASN A 161 -7.64 -34.83 -38.76
N THR A 162 -7.37 -33.91 -39.69
CA THR A 162 -8.10 -33.65 -40.94
C THR A 162 -9.62 -33.53 -40.82
N TRP A 163 -10.10 -32.29 -40.87
CA TRP A 163 -11.48 -31.90 -41.11
C TRP A 163 -12.12 -32.84 -42.14
N ASP A 164 -13.04 -33.70 -41.73
CA ASP A 164 -13.97 -34.29 -42.69
C ASP A 164 -15.01 -33.19 -43.00
N SER A 165 -14.61 -32.24 -43.86
CA SER A 165 -15.42 -31.11 -44.34
C SER A 165 -16.78 -31.58 -44.86
N GLN A 166 -16.86 -32.84 -45.25
CA GLN A 166 -18.07 -33.55 -45.65
C GLN A 166 -19.07 -33.73 -44.49
N GLN A 167 -18.63 -34.02 -43.27
CA GLN A 167 -19.52 -34.16 -42.10
C GLN A 167 -20.10 -32.82 -41.66
N GLN A 168 -19.27 -31.77 -41.61
CA GLN A 168 -19.73 -30.41 -41.34
C GLN A 168 -20.71 -29.94 -42.42
N TYR A 169 -20.41 -30.21 -43.69
CA TYR A 169 -21.31 -29.91 -44.79
C TYR A 169 -22.63 -30.66 -44.69
N LEU A 170 -22.62 -31.95 -44.34
CA LEU A 170 -23.84 -32.75 -44.17
C LEU A 170 -24.69 -32.26 -43.00
N TRP A 171 -24.07 -31.90 -41.88
CA TRP A 171 -24.75 -31.32 -40.73
C TRP A 171 -25.35 -29.95 -41.07
N LEU A 172 -24.56 -29.05 -41.67
CA LEU A 172 -25.05 -27.75 -42.13
C LEU A 172 -26.18 -27.93 -43.13
N ARG A 173 -26.04 -28.83 -44.11
CA ARG A 173 -27.09 -29.12 -45.10
C ARG A 173 -28.38 -29.63 -44.44
N LYS A 174 -28.26 -30.46 -43.39
CA LYS A 174 -29.42 -30.92 -42.60
C LYS A 174 -30.10 -29.72 -41.91
N VAL A 175 -29.34 -28.82 -41.29
CA VAL A 175 -29.89 -27.61 -40.66
C VAL A 175 -30.51 -26.67 -41.70
N TYR A 176 -29.78 -26.32 -42.77
CA TYR A 176 -30.28 -25.48 -43.86
C TYR A 176 -31.52 -26.06 -44.56
N SER A 177 -31.65 -27.38 -44.66
CA SER A 177 -32.86 -28.00 -45.22
C SER A 177 -34.11 -27.78 -44.37
N GLN A 178 -33.95 -27.44 -43.09
CA GLN A 178 -35.04 -27.12 -42.17
C GLN A 178 -35.35 -25.62 -42.11
N LEU A 179 -34.40 -24.78 -42.56
CA LEU A 179 -34.56 -23.35 -42.64
C LEU A 179 -35.48 -22.99 -43.81
N GLU A 180 -36.58 -22.33 -43.49
CA GLU A 180 -37.38 -21.64 -44.48
C GLU A 180 -36.83 -20.23 -44.58
N VAL A 181 -35.96 -19.97 -45.57
CA VAL A 181 -35.53 -18.59 -45.83
C VAL A 181 -36.79 -17.77 -46.12
N SER A 182 -37.03 -16.78 -45.28
CA SER A 182 -38.18 -15.88 -45.38
C SER A 182 -38.37 -15.43 -46.83
N GLU A 183 -39.60 -15.52 -47.34
CA GLU A 183 -39.93 -15.10 -48.72
C GLU A 183 -39.53 -13.65 -49.00
N ARG A 184 -39.44 -12.82 -47.95
CA ARG A 184 -38.93 -11.45 -48.01
C ARG A 184 -37.45 -11.33 -48.40
N TRP A 185 -36.62 -12.37 -48.24
CA TRP A 185 -35.18 -12.30 -48.52
C TRP A 185 -34.74 -13.24 -49.63
N ARG A 186 -35.65 -14.08 -50.14
CA ARG A 186 -35.39 -15.05 -51.21
C ARG A 186 -34.95 -14.42 -52.54
N HIS A 187 -35.12 -13.11 -52.71
CA HIS A 187 -34.71 -12.34 -53.90
C HIS A 187 -33.33 -11.68 -53.78
N LEU A 188 -32.67 -11.79 -52.62
CA LEU A 188 -31.34 -11.21 -52.33
C LEU A 188 -30.24 -12.27 -52.16
N LEU A 189 -30.59 -13.56 -52.32
CA LEU A 189 -29.69 -14.72 -52.34
C LEU A 189 -29.66 -15.30 -53.74
#